data_AF-A0A534QG96-F1
#
_entry.id   AF-A0A534QG96-F1
#
_cell.length_a   1.000
_cell.length_b   1.000
_cell.length_c   1.000
_cell.angle_alpha   90.00
_cell.angle_beta   90.00
_cell.angle_gamma   90.00
#
_symmetry.space_group_name_H-M   'P 1'
#
loop_
_entity.id
_entity.type
_entity.pdbx_description
1 polymer ?
#
loop_
_entity_poly.entity_id
_entity_poly.type
_entity_poly.pdbx_seq_one_letter_code
_entity_poly.pdbx_strand_id
1 'polypeptide(L)'
;MRRLPMAVVVAVALSPATSSAKSIHTAECEAVCANPDPSVDQNLSPDPRSFATIANGYTSYWQECHAETDEVQKPKTCREWCASRERGKTLLVTSGLIGSFLDADTYNNLWRAWGALERPPDFDRHIVERYGLQPAPFPNPYPLPGEDPATANGGSGQLPMGLIQTRNSSGQYDGGIGFTCLLCHAGRMGDATPERPDLGSRIGIGNTTFDIDVFSYDLGKAGGVPIPLPYPHNQGRGTINAVSDFEFLMTLRDFDTLNSSPFVKAFPAHASPGDQDPPAWHNTGSRPRVYMDGGVSADNTRALMQFLTASITTSDCTDANAENTPGCGAWIKRQERDFEDIRTFIESIEPPAFPSSIDPVSPQYIDAARAAHGEQLFHCKNLFGPDLSADAASCAQETAEQKASGALFGNGSCSSCHGVYSPTYASRLPDPSMIGVAGWIVPRDFVRTDPGRVDALSRELRWGWGTLWFAYADNSASNSSDEVLNDYVTEETNGLVYTREQGRCGWVGVYEQSIGQFIGYAAPA
;
A
#
# COMPACT_ATOMS: atom_id res chain seq x y z
N MET A 1 42.44 -0.02 57.75
CA MET A 1 42.07 1.14 56.91
C MET A 1 42.99 1.07 55.69
N ARG A 2 42.54 0.87 54.45
CA ARG A 2 41.50 1.58 53.70
C ARG A 2 40.69 0.59 52.85
N ARG A 3 39.37 0.72 52.89
CA ARG A 3 38.42 0.08 51.97
C ARG A 3 38.57 0.76 50.60
N LEU A 4 38.75 0.00 49.52
CA LEU A 4 38.55 0.50 48.17
C LEU A 4 37.05 0.76 47.95
N PRO A 5 36.64 1.87 47.32
CA PRO A 5 35.25 2.11 47.03
C PRO A 5 34.79 1.17 45.91
N MET A 6 33.64 0.52 46.13
CA MET A 6 32.81 -0.07 45.09
C MET A 6 32.64 0.97 43.98
N ALA A 7 33.17 0.68 42.80
CA ALA A 7 32.78 1.37 41.59
C ALA A 7 31.29 1.05 41.37
N VAL A 8 30.45 2.04 41.67
CA VAL A 8 29.06 2.06 41.24
C VAL A 8 29.13 2.07 39.72
N VAL A 9 28.85 0.91 39.11
CA VAL A 9 28.52 0.82 37.69
C VAL A 9 27.20 1.57 37.56
N VAL A 10 27.29 2.86 37.27
CA VAL A 10 26.17 3.62 36.74
C VAL A 10 25.89 2.95 35.40
N ALA A 11 24.83 2.14 35.36
CA ALA A 11 24.21 1.73 34.12
C ALA A 11 23.79 3.02 33.43
N VAL A 12 24.65 3.54 32.55
CA VAL A 12 24.24 4.50 31.53
C VAL A 12 23.23 3.72 30.72
N ALA A 13 21.95 4.01 30.95
CA ALA A 13 20.89 3.58 30.08
C ALA A 13 21.28 4.06 28.68
N LEU A 14 21.73 3.11 27.85
CA LEU A 14 21.90 3.33 26.43
C LEU A 14 20.57 3.90 25.97
N SER A 15 20.58 5.15 25.52
CA SER A 15 19.41 5.77 24.91
C SER A 15 18.91 4.85 23.79
N PRO A 16 17.59 4.72 23.58
CA PRO A 16 17.02 3.86 22.57
C PRO A 16 17.26 4.47 21.17
N ALA A 17 18.52 4.53 20.74
CA ALA A 17 18.93 4.94 19.39
C ALA A 17 18.47 3.91 18.32
N THR A 18 17.73 2.88 18.75
CA THR A 18 17.14 1.81 17.93
C THR A 18 15.68 1.59 18.30
N SER A 19 14.90 2.63 18.64
CA SER A 19 13.45 2.47 18.70
C SER A 19 12.95 2.17 17.28
N SER A 20 12.76 0.90 16.95
CA SER A 20 11.90 0.53 15.83
C SER A 20 10.53 1.12 16.14
N ALA A 21 10.11 2.13 15.37
CA ALA A 21 8.74 2.59 15.45
C ALA A 21 7.86 1.36 15.16
N LYS A 22 7.13 0.92 16.18
CA LYS A 22 6.14 -0.15 16.02
C LYS A 22 5.02 0.38 15.15
N SER A 23 4.42 -0.50 14.36
CA SER A 23 3.26 -0.12 13.56
C SER A 23 2.08 0.24 14.47
N ILE A 24 1.06 0.87 13.91
CA ILE A 24 -0.09 1.37 14.67
C ILE A 24 -0.75 0.26 15.51
N HIS A 25 -1.09 0.58 16.76
CA HIS A 25 -1.70 -0.30 17.78
C HIS A 25 -0.90 -1.57 18.17
N THR A 26 0.10 -1.99 17.39
CA THR A 26 0.91 -3.19 17.68
C THR A 26 1.58 -3.10 19.05
N ALA A 27 2.14 -1.94 19.39
CA ALA A 27 2.80 -1.74 20.68
C ALA A 27 1.87 -1.98 21.89
N GLU A 28 0.62 -1.54 21.80
CA GLU A 28 -0.35 -1.59 22.90
C GLU A 28 -1.20 -2.87 22.90
N CYS A 29 -1.49 -3.46 21.73
CA CYS A 29 -2.44 -4.57 21.62
C CYS A 29 -1.82 -5.96 21.58
N GLU A 30 -0.53 -6.13 21.28
CA GLU A 30 0.08 -7.48 21.16
C GLU A 30 -0.07 -8.31 22.45
N ALA A 31 0.02 -7.68 23.62
CA ALA A 31 -0.21 -8.36 24.90
C ALA A 31 -1.66 -8.85 25.06
N VAL A 32 -2.63 -8.09 24.53
CA VAL A 32 -4.05 -8.46 24.51
C VAL A 32 -4.29 -9.59 23.51
N CYS A 33 -3.68 -9.53 22.32
CA CYS A 33 -3.81 -10.58 21.30
C CYS A 33 -3.31 -11.95 21.79
N ALA A 34 -2.23 -11.96 22.58
CA ALA A 34 -1.67 -13.18 23.15
C ALA A 34 -2.45 -13.73 24.38
N ASN A 35 -3.36 -12.93 24.96
CA ASN A 35 -4.06 -13.30 26.19
C ASN A 35 -5.54 -13.67 25.93
N PRO A 36 -5.95 -14.91 26.23
CA PRO A 36 -7.33 -15.35 26.02
C PRO A 36 -8.35 -14.73 27.00
N ASP A 37 -7.93 -14.12 28.11
CA ASP A 37 -8.83 -13.58 29.14
C ASP A 37 -9.53 -12.29 28.67
N PRO A 38 -10.85 -12.28 28.43
CA PRO A 38 -11.56 -11.12 27.90
C PRO A 38 -11.43 -9.86 28.76
N SER A 39 -11.12 -9.99 30.05
CA SER A 39 -10.98 -8.86 30.97
C SER A 39 -9.77 -7.95 30.72
N VAL A 40 -8.79 -8.39 29.93
CA VAL A 40 -7.61 -7.57 29.58
C VAL A 40 -7.82 -6.68 28.35
N ASP A 41 -9.02 -6.69 27.75
CA ASP A 41 -9.31 -5.82 26.61
C ASP A 41 -9.30 -4.34 27.02
N GLN A 42 -8.92 -3.48 26.09
CA GLN A 42 -8.83 -2.04 26.29
C GLN A 42 -9.18 -1.30 25.01
N ASN A 43 -9.64 -0.05 25.16
CA ASN A 43 -9.89 0.83 24.03
C ASN A 43 -8.57 1.13 23.31
N LEU A 44 -8.63 1.23 21.98
CA LEU A 44 -7.49 1.67 21.18
C LEU A 44 -7.15 3.13 21.51
N SER A 45 -5.86 3.43 21.56
CA SER A 45 -5.40 4.82 21.55
C SER A 45 -5.80 5.50 20.23
N PRO A 46 -5.87 6.84 20.15
CA PRO A 46 -6.02 7.53 18.88
C PRO A 46 -4.91 7.16 17.90
N ASP A 47 -5.25 7.04 16.61
CA ASP A 47 -4.27 6.84 15.55
C ASP A 47 -3.30 8.04 15.49
N PRO A 48 -1.98 7.85 15.66
CA PRO A 48 -1.01 8.95 15.60
C PRO A 48 -1.04 9.75 14.30
N ARG A 49 -1.42 9.12 13.18
CA ARG A 49 -1.54 9.78 11.88
C ARG A 49 -2.66 10.82 11.88
N SER A 50 -3.70 10.66 12.70
CA SER A 50 -4.81 11.61 12.81
C SER A 50 -4.40 13.00 13.30
N PHE A 51 -3.25 13.11 13.99
CA PHE A 51 -2.68 14.39 14.42
C PHE A 51 -1.95 15.13 13.29
N ALA A 52 -1.65 14.49 12.16
CA ALA A 52 -1.12 15.15 10.97
C ALA A 52 -2.24 15.94 10.29
N THR A 53 -2.43 17.19 10.71
CA THR A 53 -3.46 18.08 10.16
C THR A 53 -2.84 19.29 9.47
N ILE A 54 -3.61 19.93 8.59
CA ILE A 54 -3.23 21.21 7.98
C ILE A 54 -2.96 22.26 9.08
N ALA A 55 -3.77 22.27 10.15
CA ALA A 55 -3.61 23.19 11.28
C ALA A 55 -2.26 23.00 12.00
N ASN A 56 -1.75 21.77 12.03
CA ASN A 56 -0.43 21.43 12.57
C ASN A 56 0.71 21.61 11.54
N GLY A 57 0.41 22.18 10.36
CA GLY A 57 1.40 22.51 9.34
C GLY A 57 1.76 21.38 8.38
N TYR A 58 1.08 20.23 8.44
CA TYR A 58 1.39 19.08 7.58
C TYR A 58 0.73 19.21 6.20
N THR A 59 1.46 18.82 5.16
CA THR A 59 0.95 18.79 3.77
C THR A 59 0.38 17.41 3.39
N SER A 60 0.86 16.33 3.99
CA SER A 60 0.26 14.98 3.93
C SER A 60 -0.61 14.78 5.18
N TYR A 61 -1.80 15.35 5.15
CA TYR A 61 -2.68 15.38 6.33
C TYR A 61 -3.69 14.22 6.33
N TRP A 62 -4.05 13.74 7.52
CA TRP A 62 -5.10 12.74 7.70
C TRP A 62 -6.48 13.30 7.36
N GLN A 63 -7.28 12.50 6.68
CA GLN A 63 -8.67 12.83 6.39
C GLN A 63 -9.53 11.63 6.77
N GLU A 64 -10.52 11.88 7.61
CA GLU A 64 -11.46 10.84 8.04
C GLU A 64 -12.44 10.51 6.90
N CYS A 65 -12.42 9.26 6.46
CA CYS A 65 -13.22 8.77 5.36
C CYS A 65 -14.47 8.02 5.82
N HIS A 66 -14.40 7.41 7.00
CA HIS A 66 -15.51 6.69 7.63
C HIS A 66 -16.32 7.65 8.49
N ALA A 67 -17.60 7.87 8.16
CA ALA A 67 -18.51 8.54 9.09
C ALA A 67 -19.01 7.54 10.13
N GLU A 68 -19.41 8.04 11.30
CA GLU A 68 -19.98 7.21 12.37
C GLU A 68 -21.23 6.42 11.94
N THR A 69 -21.94 6.90 10.91
CA THR A 69 -23.14 6.29 10.35
C THR A 69 -22.87 5.15 9.36
N ASP A 70 -21.62 4.99 8.92
CA ASP A 70 -21.29 3.98 7.91
C ASP A 70 -21.39 2.57 8.52
N GLU A 71 -21.84 1.59 7.73
CA GLU A 71 -21.97 0.19 8.19
C GLU A 71 -20.62 -0.45 8.52
N VAL A 72 -19.57 -0.04 7.79
CA VAL A 72 -18.20 -0.49 7.99
C VAL A 72 -17.50 0.52 8.88
N GLN A 73 -17.03 0.03 10.03
CA GLN A 73 -16.37 0.82 11.07
C GLN A 73 -15.04 0.18 11.43
N LYS A 74 -14.08 1.03 11.85
CA LYS A 74 -12.79 0.60 12.38
C LYS A 74 -12.94 -0.13 13.72
N PRO A 75 -12.00 -1.01 14.07
CA PRO A 75 -11.88 -1.53 15.43
C PRO A 75 -11.77 -0.41 16.47
N LYS A 76 -12.40 -0.60 17.63
CA LYS A 76 -12.40 0.34 18.77
C LYS A 76 -11.66 -0.20 19.98
N THR A 77 -11.51 -1.52 20.09
CA THR A 77 -10.74 -2.18 21.14
C THR A 77 -9.57 -2.99 20.59
N CYS A 78 -8.61 -3.30 21.45
CA CYS A 78 -7.50 -4.17 21.07
C CYS A 78 -7.98 -5.54 20.60
N ARG A 79 -9.01 -6.15 21.22
CA ARG A 79 -9.54 -7.44 20.75
C ARG A 79 -10.17 -7.35 19.36
N GLU A 80 -10.93 -6.30 19.10
CA GLU A 80 -11.50 -6.07 17.76
C GLU A 80 -10.38 -5.90 16.72
N TRP A 81 -9.32 -5.18 17.07
CA TRP A 81 -8.15 -4.98 16.21
C TRP A 81 -7.40 -6.29 15.94
N CYS A 82 -7.14 -7.10 16.97
CA CYS A 82 -6.48 -8.41 16.80
C CYS A 82 -7.29 -9.32 15.86
N ALA A 83 -8.61 -9.36 16.05
CA ALA A 83 -9.50 -10.17 15.22
C ALA A 83 -9.56 -9.66 13.77
N SER A 84 -9.60 -8.35 13.58
CA SER A 84 -9.58 -7.70 12.27
C SER A 84 -8.28 -7.95 11.52
N ARG A 85 -7.13 -7.76 12.17
CA ARG A 85 -5.80 -8.07 11.66
C ARG A 85 -5.68 -9.53 11.17
N GLU A 86 -6.16 -10.49 11.96
CA GLU A 86 -6.04 -11.91 11.58
C GLU A 86 -6.97 -12.28 10.43
N ARG A 87 -8.19 -11.72 10.39
CA ARG A 87 -9.09 -11.88 9.23
C ARG A 87 -8.48 -11.29 7.97
N GLY A 88 -7.92 -10.08 8.05
CA GLY A 88 -7.26 -9.41 6.93
C GLY A 88 -6.08 -10.18 6.37
N LYS A 89 -5.23 -10.72 7.25
CA LYS A 89 -4.13 -11.61 6.88
C LYS A 89 -4.63 -12.85 6.17
N THR A 90 -5.65 -13.50 6.73
CA THR A 90 -6.25 -14.72 6.17
C THR A 90 -6.80 -14.44 4.78
N LEU A 91 -7.60 -13.38 4.62
CA LEU A 91 -8.16 -12.96 3.35
C LEU A 91 -7.05 -12.79 2.30
N LEU A 92 -5.99 -12.04 2.59
CA LEU A 92 -4.90 -11.82 1.62
C LEU A 92 -4.22 -13.11 1.13
N VAL A 93 -4.15 -14.16 1.96
CA VAL A 93 -3.45 -15.40 1.61
C VAL A 93 -4.37 -16.53 1.15
N THR A 94 -5.70 -16.40 1.26
CA THR A 94 -6.63 -17.49 0.93
C THR A 94 -7.77 -17.18 -0.05
N SER A 95 -8.14 -15.91 -0.25
CA SER A 95 -9.48 -15.57 -0.78
C SER A 95 -9.58 -15.43 -2.32
N GLY A 96 -8.50 -15.13 -3.04
CA GLY A 96 -8.55 -14.94 -4.49
C GLY A 96 -9.51 -13.85 -4.95
N LEU A 97 -9.58 -12.73 -4.22
CA LEU A 97 -10.56 -11.64 -4.43
C LEU A 97 -10.58 -11.04 -5.84
N ILE A 98 -9.46 -11.11 -6.57
CA ILE A 98 -9.37 -10.53 -7.91
C ILE A 98 -10.01 -11.47 -8.97
N GLY A 99 -10.39 -12.69 -8.57
CA GLY A 99 -10.94 -13.70 -9.47
C GLY A 99 -9.85 -14.45 -10.24
N SER A 100 -10.29 -15.38 -11.09
CA SER A 100 -9.40 -16.22 -11.90
C SER A 100 -9.08 -15.55 -13.23
N PHE A 101 -7.82 -15.62 -13.66
CA PHE A 101 -7.35 -15.10 -14.95
C PHE A 101 -6.90 -16.21 -15.91
N LEU A 102 -6.62 -17.40 -15.39
CA LEU A 102 -6.23 -18.57 -16.18
C LEU A 102 -6.62 -19.85 -15.44
N ASP A 103 -6.75 -20.96 -16.15
CA ASP A 103 -6.95 -22.27 -15.53
C ASP A 103 -5.62 -22.94 -15.14
N ALA A 104 -5.69 -23.92 -14.24
CA ALA A 104 -4.53 -24.67 -13.79
C ALA A 104 -3.83 -25.44 -14.92
N ASP A 105 -4.55 -25.84 -15.98
CA ASP A 105 -3.94 -26.50 -17.14
C ASP A 105 -3.03 -25.54 -17.91
N THR A 106 -3.47 -24.31 -18.12
CA THR A 106 -2.69 -23.23 -18.73
C THR A 106 -1.47 -22.92 -17.87
N TYR A 107 -1.64 -22.79 -16.55
CA TYR A 107 -0.52 -22.61 -15.62
C TYR A 107 0.49 -23.75 -15.77
N ASN A 108 0.04 -25.01 -15.71
CA ASN A 108 0.87 -26.20 -15.88
C ASN A 108 1.57 -26.29 -17.25
N ASN A 109 1.14 -25.53 -18.25
CA ASN A 109 1.69 -25.51 -19.60
C ASN A 109 2.65 -24.32 -19.87
N LEU A 110 2.90 -23.45 -18.89
CA LEU A 110 3.79 -22.29 -19.05
C LEU A 110 5.21 -22.68 -19.51
N TRP A 111 5.70 -23.88 -19.18
CA TRP A 111 7.00 -24.37 -19.62
C TRP A 111 7.14 -24.45 -21.16
N ARG A 112 6.02 -24.59 -21.89
CA ARG A 112 6.01 -24.61 -23.35
C ARG A 112 6.45 -23.27 -23.94
N ALA A 113 6.14 -22.16 -23.27
CA ALA A 113 6.55 -20.83 -23.69
C ALA A 113 8.08 -20.64 -23.61
N TRP A 114 8.75 -21.41 -22.75
CA TRP A 114 10.19 -21.32 -22.50
C TRP A 114 11.03 -22.08 -23.54
N GLY A 115 10.37 -22.79 -24.47
CA GLY A 115 11.03 -23.67 -25.44
C GLY A 115 11.50 -25.00 -24.85
N ALA A 116 11.06 -25.35 -23.65
CA ALA A 116 11.32 -26.67 -23.07
C ALA A 116 10.54 -27.75 -23.83
N LEU A 117 11.14 -28.94 -23.97
CA LEU A 117 10.52 -30.08 -24.66
C LEU A 117 9.54 -30.85 -23.77
N GLU A 118 9.74 -30.80 -22.46
CA GLU A 118 8.91 -31.42 -21.43
C GLU A 118 8.84 -30.53 -20.18
N ARG A 119 7.85 -30.77 -19.32
CA ARG A 119 7.70 -30.04 -18.06
C ARG A 119 8.91 -30.34 -17.15
N PRO A 120 9.72 -29.35 -16.76
CA PRO A 120 10.88 -29.59 -15.91
C PRO A 120 10.45 -30.07 -14.52
N PRO A 121 11.25 -30.94 -13.85
CA PRO A 121 10.91 -31.46 -12.52
C PRO A 121 10.88 -30.37 -11.44
N ASP A 122 11.59 -29.26 -11.65
CA ASP A 122 11.64 -28.07 -10.80
C ASP A 122 10.83 -26.90 -11.41
N PHE A 123 9.70 -27.22 -12.05
CA PHE A 123 8.78 -26.26 -12.67
C PHE A 123 8.40 -25.08 -11.75
N ASP A 124 8.00 -25.35 -10.50
CA ASP A 124 7.58 -24.30 -9.58
C ASP A 124 8.73 -23.33 -9.24
N ARG A 125 9.98 -23.82 -9.20
CA ARG A 125 11.17 -22.98 -9.04
C ARG A 125 11.40 -22.11 -10.29
N HIS A 126 11.26 -22.68 -11.49
CA HIS A 126 11.37 -21.92 -12.72
C HIS A 126 10.31 -20.81 -12.82
N ILE A 127 9.08 -21.05 -12.34
CA ILE A 127 8.04 -20.00 -12.26
C ILE A 127 8.53 -18.82 -11.40
N VAL A 128 9.04 -19.11 -10.20
CA VAL A 128 9.58 -18.12 -9.27
C VAL A 128 10.72 -17.31 -9.92
N GLU A 129 11.71 -18.00 -10.48
CA GLU A 129 12.91 -17.37 -11.05
C GLU A 129 12.59 -16.59 -12.33
N ARG A 130 11.82 -17.18 -13.24
CA ARG A 130 11.53 -16.58 -14.54
C ARG A 130 10.65 -15.36 -14.42
N TYR A 131 9.63 -15.37 -13.57
CA TYR A 131 8.71 -14.24 -13.44
C TYR A 131 9.06 -13.33 -12.27
N GLY A 132 10.07 -13.67 -11.46
CA GLY A 132 10.49 -12.87 -10.31
C GLY A 132 9.42 -12.81 -9.22
N LEU A 133 8.74 -13.94 -9.03
CA LEU A 133 7.81 -14.16 -7.93
C LEU A 133 8.58 -14.67 -6.71
N GLN A 134 7.87 -14.92 -5.61
CA GLN A 134 8.48 -15.39 -4.37
C GLN A 134 7.85 -16.71 -3.95
N PRO A 135 8.60 -17.66 -3.36
CA PRO A 135 8.00 -18.83 -2.74
C PRO A 135 6.97 -18.41 -1.69
N ALA A 136 5.76 -18.98 -1.71
CA ALA A 136 4.78 -18.66 -0.68
C ALA A 136 5.20 -19.27 0.67
N PRO A 137 5.26 -18.50 1.78
CA PRO A 137 5.56 -19.02 3.11
C PRO A 137 4.35 -19.71 3.78
N PHE A 138 3.32 -20.04 2.99
CA PHE A 138 2.07 -20.65 3.41
C PHE A 138 1.60 -21.67 2.35
N PRO A 139 0.75 -22.64 2.72
CA PRO A 139 0.17 -23.57 1.75
C PRO A 139 -0.60 -22.79 0.67
N ASN A 140 -0.24 -23.01 -0.60
CA ASN A 140 -0.87 -22.33 -1.73
C ASN A 140 -1.04 -23.32 -2.90
N PRO A 141 -1.97 -24.27 -2.78
CA PRO A 141 -2.01 -25.43 -3.66
C PRO A 141 -2.56 -25.10 -5.06
N TYR A 142 -2.12 -25.86 -6.06
CA TYR A 142 -2.77 -25.95 -7.37
C TYR A 142 -2.81 -27.41 -7.87
N PRO A 143 -3.80 -27.79 -8.69
CA PRO A 143 -3.91 -29.16 -9.20
C PRO A 143 -2.84 -29.41 -10.26
N LEU A 144 -2.08 -30.48 -10.08
CA LEU A 144 -1.25 -31.04 -11.14
C LEU A 144 -2.13 -31.74 -12.19
N PRO A 145 -1.62 -31.98 -13.41
CA PRO A 145 -2.39 -32.64 -14.45
C PRO A 145 -2.98 -33.98 -13.99
N GLY A 146 -4.31 -34.11 -14.08
CA GLY A 146 -5.05 -35.29 -13.65
C GLY A 146 -5.59 -35.24 -12.22
N GLU A 147 -5.27 -34.21 -11.44
CA GLU A 147 -5.87 -33.98 -10.12
C GLU A 147 -7.18 -33.21 -10.24
N ASP A 148 -8.21 -33.62 -9.49
CA ASP A 148 -9.42 -32.83 -9.29
C ASP A 148 -9.20 -31.91 -8.06
N PRO A 149 -9.17 -30.59 -8.24
CA PRO A 149 -8.89 -29.66 -7.15
C PRO A 149 -9.90 -29.75 -5.99
N ALA A 150 -11.15 -30.11 -6.28
CA ALA A 150 -12.19 -30.21 -5.26
C ALA A 150 -11.99 -31.40 -4.31
N THR A 151 -11.37 -32.48 -4.78
CA THR A 151 -11.12 -33.70 -3.99
C THR A 151 -9.66 -33.86 -3.55
N ALA A 152 -8.73 -33.17 -4.21
CA ALA A 152 -7.30 -33.16 -3.88
C ALA A 152 -6.89 -32.04 -2.91
N ASN A 153 -7.83 -31.42 -2.19
CA ASN A 153 -7.59 -30.27 -1.30
C ASN A 153 -6.85 -29.10 -2.01
N GLY A 154 -7.20 -28.86 -3.27
CA GLY A 154 -6.55 -27.86 -4.12
C GLY A 154 -5.40 -28.40 -4.96
N GLY A 155 -4.95 -29.63 -4.73
CA GLY A 155 -3.87 -30.26 -5.51
C GLY A 155 -2.54 -30.34 -4.78
N SER A 156 -1.59 -31.04 -5.39
CA SER A 156 -0.28 -31.31 -4.82
C SER A 156 0.84 -30.35 -5.28
N GLY A 157 0.56 -29.47 -6.25
CA GLY A 157 1.48 -28.41 -6.66
C GLY A 157 1.48 -27.22 -5.70
N GLN A 158 2.52 -26.38 -5.74
CA GLN A 158 2.63 -25.17 -4.91
C GLN A 158 2.78 -23.91 -5.78
N LEU A 159 1.83 -22.99 -5.66
CA LEU A 159 1.88 -21.66 -6.26
C LEU A 159 2.85 -20.74 -5.50
N PRO A 160 3.55 -19.84 -6.20
CA PRO A 160 4.28 -18.76 -5.56
C PRO A 160 3.34 -17.74 -4.92
N MET A 161 3.87 -16.92 -4.03
CA MET A 161 3.18 -15.75 -3.51
C MET A 161 2.85 -14.78 -4.65
N GLY A 162 1.62 -14.27 -4.66
CA GLY A 162 1.09 -13.41 -5.73
C GLY A 162 0.15 -14.12 -6.69
N LEU A 163 0.20 -15.45 -6.75
CA LEU A 163 -0.81 -16.29 -7.41
C LEU A 163 -1.64 -17.01 -6.36
N ILE A 164 -2.87 -17.36 -6.70
CA ILE A 164 -3.71 -18.18 -5.83
C ILE A 164 -4.72 -18.98 -6.62
N GLN A 165 -5.07 -20.16 -6.13
CA GLN A 165 -6.18 -20.91 -6.70
C GLN A 165 -7.52 -20.37 -6.18
N THR A 166 -8.46 -20.14 -7.09
CA THR A 166 -9.81 -19.66 -6.76
C THR A 166 -10.69 -20.77 -6.19
N ARG A 167 -11.82 -20.34 -5.65
CA ARG A 167 -12.86 -21.21 -5.12
C ARG A 167 -14.19 -20.82 -5.73
N ASN A 168 -15.03 -21.82 -5.96
CA ASN A 168 -16.40 -21.61 -6.38
C ASN A 168 -17.26 -21.07 -5.21
N SER A 169 -18.52 -20.75 -5.51
CA SER A 169 -19.49 -20.23 -4.52
C SER A 169 -19.78 -21.18 -3.34
N SER A 170 -19.46 -22.48 -3.48
CA SER A 170 -19.56 -23.46 -2.39
C SER A 170 -18.27 -23.57 -1.55
N GLY A 171 -17.26 -22.75 -1.86
CA GLY A 171 -15.97 -22.72 -1.17
C GLY A 171 -15.01 -23.84 -1.58
N GLN A 172 -15.33 -24.66 -2.58
CA GLN A 172 -14.42 -25.68 -3.09
C GLN A 172 -13.44 -25.08 -4.10
N TYR A 173 -12.20 -25.57 -4.11
CA TYR A 173 -11.24 -25.20 -5.14
C TYR A 173 -11.76 -25.60 -6.52
N ASP A 174 -11.62 -24.70 -7.50
CA ASP A 174 -12.19 -24.85 -8.84
C ASP A 174 -11.12 -24.96 -9.95
N GLY A 175 -9.83 -24.93 -9.59
CA GLY A 175 -8.73 -24.99 -10.55
C GLY A 175 -8.48 -23.69 -11.32
N GLY A 176 -9.24 -22.62 -11.06
CA GLY A 176 -8.91 -21.28 -11.54
C GLY A 176 -7.71 -20.71 -10.79
N ILE A 177 -6.85 -19.98 -11.48
CA ILE A 177 -5.67 -19.33 -10.91
C ILE A 177 -5.81 -17.82 -11.09
N GLY A 178 -5.88 -17.13 -9.96
CA GLY A 178 -6.01 -15.69 -9.86
C GLY A 178 -4.74 -15.00 -9.42
N PHE A 179 -4.73 -13.68 -9.58
CA PHE A 179 -3.72 -12.82 -8.98
C PHE A 179 -4.16 -12.37 -7.58
N THR A 180 -3.18 -12.07 -6.73
CA THR A 180 -3.41 -11.41 -5.46
C THR A 180 -2.60 -10.13 -5.38
N CYS A 181 -2.93 -9.27 -4.41
CA CYS A 181 -2.17 -8.06 -4.11
C CYS A 181 -0.68 -8.35 -3.85
N LEU A 182 -0.36 -9.58 -3.42
CA LEU A 182 0.99 -10.03 -3.10
C LEU A 182 1.88 -10.22 -4.32
N LEU A 183 1.32 -10.11 -5.53
CA LEU A 183 2.09 -10.08 -6.78
C LEU A 183 3.09 -8.91 -6.77
N CYS A 184 2.61 -7.75 -6.30
CA CYS A 184 3.36 -6.51 -6.21
C CYS A 184 3.75 -6.15 -4.77
N HIS A 185 2.89 -6.43 -3.78
CA HIS A 185 3.10 -5.99 -2.40
C HIS A 185 3.75 -7.03 -1.50
N ALA A 186 4.41 -8.03 -2.08
CA ALA A 186 5.19 -8.99 -1.32
C ALA A 186 6.50 -9.34 -2.02
N GLY A 187 7.57 -9.42 -1.24
CA GLY A 187 8.94 -9.55 -1.73
C GLY A 187 9.72 -10.59 -0.95
N ARG A 188 11.02 -10.69 -1.21
CA ARG A 188 11.92 -11.59 -0.48
C ARG A 188 13.20 -10.86 -0.12
N MET A 189 13.67 -11.05 1.10
CA MET A 189 14.97 -10.53 1.55
C MET A 189 15.77 -11.64 2.20
N GLY A 190 16.88 -12.01 1.55
CA GLY A 190 17.70 -13.13 2.00
C GLY A 190 16.91 -14.43 2.16
N ASP A 191 17.43 -15.30 3.02
CA ASP A 191 16.81 -16.56 3.39
C ASP A 191 16.37 -16.52 4.85
N ALA A 192 15.18 -17.06 5.12
CA ALA A 192 14.74 -17.29 6.48
C ALA A 192 15.62 -18.36 7.13
N THR A 193 16.15 -18.08 8.32
CA THR A 193 16.84 -19.07 9.16
C THR A 193 16.12 -19.17 10.51
N PRO A 194 16.36 -20.22 11.33
CA PRO A 194 15.83 -20.27 12.68
C PRO A 194 16.16 -19.05 13.54
N GLU A 195 17.34 -18.46 13.32
CA GLU A 195 17.81 -17.25 14.01
C GLU A 195 17.21 -15.97 13.43
N ARG A 196 16.84 -15.99 12.14
CA ARG A 196 16.23 -14.88 11.39
C ARG A 196 14.97 -15.33 10.64
N PRO A 197 13.90 -15.72 11.37
CA PRO A 197 12.60 -15.98 10.76
C PRO A 197 12.03 -14.69 10.11
N ASP A 198 12.56 -13.57 10.59
CA ASP A 198 12.90 -12.29 9.97
C ASP A 198 13.02 -12.05 8.47
N LEU A 199 13.44 -13.07 7.75
CA LEU A 199 13.91 -12.96 6.37
C LEU A 199 13.07 -13.87 5.46
N GLY A 200 13.47 -14.03 4.20
CA GLY A 200 12.73 -14.80 3.22
C GLY A 200 11.54 -14.03 2.64
N SER A 201 10.57 -14.78 2.12
CA SER A 201 9.36 -14.25 1.47
C SER A 201 8.42 -13.58 2.48
N ARG A 202 8.02 -12.34 2.21
CA ARG A 202 7.28 -11.50 3.16
C ARG A 202 6.27 -10.58 2.49
N ILE A 203 5.12 -10.47 3.13
CA ILE A 203 4.10 -9.48 2.79
C ILE A 203 4.54 -8.10 3.29
N GLY A 204 4.31 -7.09 2.47
CA GLY A 204 4.52 -5.68 2.75
C GLY A 204 5.91 -5.13 2.45
N ILE A 205 6.77 -5.96 1.84
CA ILE A 205 7.94 -5.52 1.10
C ILE A 205 7.56 -5.55 -0.37
N GLY A 206 7.77 -4.46 -1.11
CA GLY A 206 7.46 -4.42 -2.53
C GLY A 206 8.23 -5.52 -3.30
N ASN A 207 7.57 -6.12 -4.29
CA ASN A 207 8.19 -7.10 -5.17
C ASN A 207 9.11 -6.39 -6.16
N THR A 208 10.41 -6.40 -5.89
CA THR A 208 11.41 -5.72 -6.74
C THR A 208 11.92 -6.59 -7.89
N THR A 209 11.34 -7.76 -8.12
CA THR A 209 11.79 -8.70 -9.15
C THR A 209 10.72 -9.11 -10.17
N PHE A 210 9.45 -8.82 -9.90
CA PHE A 210 8.33 -9.27 -10.73
C PHE A 210 8.39 -8.70 -12.14
N ASP A 211 8.02 -9.52 -13.12
CA ASP A 211 7.96 -9.16 -14.54
C ASP A 211 6.61 -9.58 -15.14
N ILE A 212 5.65 -8.65 -15.15
CA ILE A 212 4.28 -8.93 -15.58
C ILE A 212 4.17 -9.02 -17.11
N ASP A 213 4.94 -8.25 -17.88
CA ASP A 213 4.93 -8.34 -19.34
C ASP A 213 5.49 -9.68 -19.81
N VAL A 214 6.58 -10.18 -19.22
CA VAL A 214 7.09 -11.53 -19.53
C VAL A 214 6.08 -12.61 -19.11
N PHE A 215 5.45 -12.47 -17.94
CA PHE A 215 4.41 -13.40 -17.50
C PHE A 215 3.22 -13.44 -18.45
N SER A 216 2.71 -12.27 -18.85
CA SER A 216 1.55 -12.12 -19.74
C SER A 216 1.84 -12.63 -21.15
N TYR A 217 3.05 -12.39 -21.66
CA TYR A 217 3.48 -12.88 -22.96
C TYR A 217 3.57 -14.42 -22.99
N ASP A 218 4.16 -15.02 -21.96
CA ASP A 218 4.27 -16.47 -21.87
C ASP A 218 2.93 -17.15 -21.61
N LEU A 219 2.02 -16.50 -20.89
CA LEU A 219 0.64 -16.97 -20.71
C LEU A 219 -0.05 -17.15 -22.07
N GLY A 220 0.08 -16.17 -22.97
CA GLY A 220 -0.42 -16.28 -24.34
C GLY A 220 0.16 -17.45 -25.13
N LYS A 221 1.46 -17.70 -24.98
CA LYS A 221 2.13 -18.85 -25.62
C LYS A 221 1.74 -20.20 -25.03
N ALA A 222 1.33 -20.23 -23.76
CA ALA A 222 0.91 -21.44 -23.07
C ALA A 222 -0.52 -21.88 -23.44
N GLY A 223 -1.23 -21.13 -24.28
CA GLY A 223 -2.62 -21.38 -24.68
C GLY A 223 -3.65 -20.56 -23.89
N GLY A 224 -3.20 -19.67 -23.00
CA GLY A 224 -4.05 -18.72 -22.31
C GLY A 224 -4.32 -17.46 -23.14
N VAL A 225 -5.06 -16.53 -22.54
CA VAL A 225 -5.30 -15.20 -23.10
C VAL A 225 -4.24 -14.25 -22.53
N PRO A 226 -3.40 -13.59 -23.36
CA PRO A 226 -2.52 -12.53 -22.88
C PRO A 226 -3.35 -11.44 -22.21
N ILE A 227 -2.84 -10.82 -21.14
CA ILE A 227 -3.49 -9.65 -20.52
C ILE A 227 -3.44 -8.50 -21.54
N PRO A 228 -4.57 -8.10 -22.16
CA PRO A 228 -4.54 -7.17 -23.28
C PRO A 228 -4.75 -5.75 -22.75
N LEU A 229 -3.67 -4.99 -22.59
CA LEU A 229 -3.73 -3.56 -22.27
C LEU A 229 -3.19 -2.69 -23.42
N PRO A 230 -3.71 -1.47 -23.59
CA PRO A 230 -3.26 -0.56 -24.66
C PRO A 230 -1.91 0.12 -24.35
N TYR A 231 -1.23 -0.28 -23.27
CA TYR A 231 0.06 0.26 -22.83
C TYR A 231 0.90 -0.84 -22.15
N PRO A 232 2.23 -0.68 -22.04
CA PRO A 232 3.09 -1.61 -21.30
C PRO A 232 2.78 -1.60 -19.79
N HIS A 233 2.74 -2.78 -19.17
CA HIS A 233 2.55 -2.88 -17.72
C HIS A 233 3.84 -2.63 -16.94
N ASN A 234 5.01 -2.93 -17.51
CA ASN A 234 6.32 -2.67 -16.93
C ASN A 234 7.41 -2.62 -18.02
N GLN A 235 8.36 -1.69 -17.91
CA GLN A 235 9.54 -1.64 -18.78
C GLN A 235 10.68 -2.54 -18.28
N GLY A 236 10.58 -3.02 -17.04
CA GLY A 236 11.58 -3.89 -16.42
C GLY A 236 11.05 -4.56 -15.17
N ARG A 237 11.93 -5.26 -14.45
CA ARG A 237 11.56 -5.97 -13.23
C ARG A 237 11.35 -5.04 -12.06
N GLY A 238 10.38 -5.39 -11.21
CA GLY A 238 10.19 -4.78 -9.90
C GLY A 238 9.46 -3.45 -9.89
N THR A 239 9.06 -2.96 -11.06
CA THR A 239 8.25 -1.77 -11.23
C THR A 239 6.99 -2.14 -12.01
N ILE A 240 5.90 -1.42 -11.77
CA ILE A 240 4.63 -1.65 -12.45
C ILE A 240 3.91 -0.33 -12.71
N ASN A 241 3.28 -0.23 -13.88
CA ASN A 241 2.39 0.86 -14.26
C ASN A 241 0.98 0.67 -13.67
N ALA A 242 0.91 0.40 -12.36
CA ALA A 242 -0.35 0.10 -11.67
C ALA A 242 -1.36 1.26 -11.71
N VAL A 243 -0.89 2.49 -11.95
CA VAL A 243 -1.75 3.67 -12.08
C VAL A 243 -2.53 3.61 -13.39
N SER A 244 -1.86 3.35 -14.52
CA SER A 244 -2.58 3.17 -15.78
C SER A 244 -3.52 1.98 -15.71
N ASP A 245 -3.13 0.88 -15.03
CA ASP A 245 -3.97 -0.30 -14.80
C ASP A 245 -5.29 0.06 -14.14
N PHE A 246 -5.28 0.79 -13.02
CA PHE A 246 -6.55 1.17 -12.40
C PHE A 246 -7.34 2.15 -13.26
N GLU A 247 -6.68 3.12 -13.91
CA GLU A 247 -7.36 4.11 -14.77
C GLU A 247 -8.11 3.41 -15.89
N PHE A 248 -7.48 2.44 -16.55
CA PHE A 248 -8.09 1.61 -17.58
C PHE A 248 -9.27 0.82 -17.03
N LEU A 249 -9.12 0.15 -15.89
CA LEU A 249 -10.21 -0.61 -15.28
C LEU A 249 -11.41 0.30 -14.95
N MET A 250 -11.15 1.53 -14.49
CA MET A 250 -12.20 2.51 -14.24
C MET A 250 -12.93 2.95 -15.50
N THR A 251 -12.26 2.97 -16.67
CA THR A 251 -12.92 3.28 -17.95
C THR A 251 -13.98 2.24 -18.34
N LEU A 252 -13.86 1.00 -17.87
CA LEU A 252 -14.74 -0.13 -18.20
C LEU A 252 -15.87 -0.32 -17.18
N ARG A 253 -16.09 0.66 -16.31
CA ARG A 253 -16.98 0.53 -15.16
C ARG A 253 -17.97 1.68 -15.08
N ASP A 254 -19.18 1.35 -14.66
CA ASP A 254 -20.09 2.35 -14.16
C ASP A 254 -19.55 2.96 -12.85
N PHE A 255 -19.65 4.28 -12.67
CA PHE A 255 -18.96 4.97 -11.58
C PHE A 255 -19.65 4.80 -10.22
N ASP A 256 -20.96 4.55 -10.26
CA ASP A 256 -21.78 4.38 -9.07
C ASP A 256 -21.99 2.91 -8.77
N THR A 257 -22.48 2.15 -9.75
CA THR A 257 -22.77 0.73 -9.54
C THR A 257 -21.52 -0.14 -9.52
N LEU A 258 -20.42 0.29 -10.16
CA LEU A 258 -19.21 -0.51 -10.43
C LEU A 258 -19.45 -1.73 -11.32
N ASN A 259 -20.59 -1.80 -12.00
CA ASN A 259 -20.85 -2.84 -12.97
C ASN A 259 -20.01 -2.62 -14.23
N SER A 260 -19.69 -3.71 -14.93
CA SER A 260 -19.07 -3.65 -16.26
C SER A 260 -19.91 -2.81 -17.21
N SER A 261 -19.27 -1.85 -17.88
CA SER A 261 -19.88 -1.03 -18.93
C SER A 261 -19.33 -1.48 -20.28
N PRO A 262 -20.18 -1.65 -21.32
CA PRO A 262 -19.70 -1.89 -22.68
C PRO A 262 -19.07 -0.63 -23.31
N PHE A 263 -19.27 0.53 -22.69
CA PHE A 263 -18.69 1.80 -23.12
C PHE A 263 -17.40 2.08 -22.34
N VAL A 264 -16.33 2.38 -23.08
CA VAL A 264 -15.07 2.89 -22.54
C VAL A 264 -15.25 4.37 -22.21
N LYS A 265 -15.27 4.70 -20.93
CA LYS A 265 -15.29 6.10 -20.45
C LYS A 265 -13.90 6.69 -20.60
N ALA A 266 -13.76 7.80 -21.33
CA ALA A 266 -12.47 8.46 -21.45
C ALA A 266 -12.26 9.43 -20.27
N PHE A 267 -11.18 9.21 -19.51
CA PHE A 267 -10.59 10.31 -18.75
C PHE A 267 -9.87 11.25 -19.73
N PRO A 268 -9.83 12.57 -19.48
CA PRO A 268 -9.08 13.50 -20.32
C PRO A 268 -7.64 13.04 -20.47
N ALA A 269 -7.10 13.12 -21.68
CA ALA A 269 -5.72 12.71 -21.95
C ALA A 269 -4.74 13.42 -21.00
N HIS A 270 -3.99 12.63 -20.24
CA HIS A 270 -2.89 13.07 -19.38
C HIS A 270 -1.62 12.28 -19.71
N ALA A 271 -0.48 12.72 -19.18
CA ALA A 271 0.78 12.01 -19.35
C ALA A 271 0.68 10.59 -18.77
N SER A 272 1.49 9.66 -19.30
CA SER A 272 1.63 8.35 -18.68
C SER A 272 2.29 8.51 -17.29
N PRO A 273 1.76 7.84 -16.25
CA PRO A 273 2.34 7.88 -14.90
C PRO A 273 3.68 7.14 -14.81
N GLY A 274 4.04 6.34 -15.82
CA GLY A 274 5.23 5.50 -15.82
C GLY A 274 5.15 4.34 -14.83
N ASP A 275 6.21 3.53 -14.81
CA ASP A 275 6.30 2.41 -13.87
C ASP A 275 6.76 2.91 -12.50
N GLN A 276 6.23 2.30 -11.44
CA GLN A 276 6.57 2.63 -10.07
C GLN A 276 6.95 1.39 -9.29
N ASP A 277 7.85 1.56 -8.32
CA ASP A 277 8.04 0.55 -7.28
C ASP A 277 6.72 0.34 -6.52
N PRO A 278 6.35 -0.90 -6.19
CA PRO A 278 5.21 -1.14 -5.31
C PRO A 278 5.42 -0.44 -3.96
N PRO A 279 4.46 0.38 -3.48
CA PRO A 279 4.55 0.99 -2.16
C PRO A 279 4.72 -0.07 -1.06
N ALA A 280 5.67 0.18 -0.16
CA ALA A 280 5.98 -0.76 0.91
C ALA A 280 4.92 -0.70 2.01
N TRP A 281 4.08 -1.73 2.13
CA TRP A 281 3.00 -1.75 3.12
C TRP A 281 3.49 -1.70 4.56
N HIS A 282 4.71 -2.15 4.84
CA HIS A 282 5.27 -2.14 6.20
C HIS A 282 5.51 -0.74 6.82
N ASN A 283 5.15 0.35 6.12
CA ASN A 283 5.23 1.71 6.64
C ASN A 283 3.90 2.48 6.55
N THR A 284 2.81 1.84 6.10
CA THR A 284 1.50 2.48 5.94
C THR A 284 0.91 2.92 7.28
N GLY A 285 1.18 2.17 8.35
CA GLY A 285 0.81 2.52 9.72
C GLY A 285 1.45 3.83 10.23
N SER A 286 2.40 4.42 9.48
CA SER A 286 3.03 5.69 9.81
C SER A 286 2.79 6.78 8.74
N ARG A 287 1.95 6.52 7.73
CA ARG A 287 1.66 7.47 6.65
C ARG A 287 0.20 7.91 6.69
N PRO A 288 -0.11 9.21 6.83
CA PRO A 288 -1.49 9.70 6.78
C PRO A 288 -2.14 9.57 5.40
N ARG A 289 -1.34 9.40 4.35
CA ARG A 289 -1.75 9.26 2.95
C ARG A 289 -1.08 8.07 2.28
N VAL A 290 -1.74 7.50 1.27
CA VAL A 290 -1.26 6.39 0.43
C VAL A 290 -0.89 6.86 -0.98
N TYR A 291 -0.29 5.96 -1.76
CA TYR A 291 0.38 6.21 -3.05
C TYR A 291 1.66 7.05 -2.96
N MET A 292 2.46 7.03 -4.02
CA MET A 292 3.75 7.73 -4.07
C MET A 292 3.59 9.26 -4.01
N ASP A 293 2.46 9.77 -4.49
CA ASP A 293 2.09 11.18 -4.48
C ASP A 293 1.34 11.63 -3.21
N GLY A 294 0.95 10.70 -2.32
CA GLY A 294 0.22 11.02 -1.10
C GLY A 294 -1.19 11.59 -1.32
N GLY A 295 -1.83 11.32 -2.46
CA GLY A 295 -3.08 11.99 -2.80
C GLY A 295 -4.33 11.42 -2.14
N VAL A 296 -4.31 10.20 -1.62
CA VAL A 296 -5.49 9.58 -0.98
C VAL A 296 -5.23 9.34 0.50
N SER A 297 -6.23 9.58 1.36
CA SER A 297 -6.15 9.30 2.80
C SER A 297 -5.83 7.83 3.04
N ALA A 298 -4.94 7.52 3.98
CA ALA A 298 -4.74 6.15 4.43
C ALA A 298 -5.97 5.58 5.15
N ASP A 299 -6.95 6.44 5.49
CA ASP A 299 -8.26 6.03 5.96
C ASP A 299 -9.21 5.53 4.86
N ASN A 300 -8.89 5.77 3.59
CA ASN A 300 -9.75 5.37 2.48
C ASN A 300 -9.52 3.88 2.15
N THR A 301 -10.39 2.99 2.62
CA THR A 301 -10.32 1.56 2.29
C THR A 301 -10.77 1.25 0.88
N ARG A 302 -11.72 2.01 0.33
CA ARG A 302 -12.21 1.80 -1.03
C ARG A 302 -11.10 1.96 -2.06
N ALA A 303 -10.16 2.88 -1.86
CA ALA A 303 -8.99 3.05 -2.71
C ALA A 303 -8.09 1.80 -2.79
N LEU A 304 -8.09 0.93 -1.77
CA LEU A 304 -7.39 -0.36 -1.81
C LEU A 304 -8.13 -1.40 -2.68
N MET A 305 -9.42 -1.19 -2.95
CA MET A 305 -10.31 -2.12 -3.65
C MET A 305 -10.27 -1.99 -5.17
N GLN A 306 -9.53 -1.04 -5.72
CA GLN A 306 -9.55 -0.72 -7.16
C GLN A 306 -9.31 -1.95 -8.04
N PHE A 307 -8.38 -2.83 -7.67
CA PHE A 307 -8.08 -4.03 -8.46
C PHE A 307 -9.16 -5.12 -8.39
N LEU A 308 -10.15 -5.05 -7.50
CA LEU A 308 -11.32 -5.95 -7.58
C LEU A 308 -12.12 -5.76 -8.87
N THR A 309 -11.99 -4.58 -9.49
CA THR A 309 -12.61 -4.29 -10.79
C THR A 309 -11.95 -5.03 -11.95
N ALA A 310 -10.77 -5.65 -11.76
CA ALA A 310 -10.05 -6.38 -12.81
C ALA A 310 -10.76 -7.64 -13.29
N SER A 311 -11.70 -8.19 -12.52
CA SER A 311 -12.60 -9.26 -12.96
C SER A 311 -13.64 -8.69 -13.94
N ILE A 312 -13.22 -8.44 -15.19
CA ILE A 312 -14.04 -7.87 -16.28
C ILE A 312 -14.79 -8.94 -17.09
N THR A 313 -14.50 -10.22 -16.87
CA THR A 313 -14.96 -11.34 -17.70
C THR A 313 -16.28 -11.96 -17.25
N THR A 314 -16.91 -11.47 -16.19
CA THR A 314 -18.22 -11.98 -15.73
C THR A 314 -19.36 -11.25 -16.45
N SER A 315 -19.73 -11.74 -17.63
CA SER A 315 -20.87 -11.25 -18.42
C SER A 315 -22.24 -11.54 -17.79
N ASP A 316 -22.29 -12.24 -16.64
CA ASP A 316 -23.50 -12.86 -16.11
C ASP A 316 -23.94 -12.24 -14.78
N CYS A 317 -23.68 -10.95 -14.56
CA CYS A 317 -24.22 -10.23 -13.41
C CYS A 317 -25.74 -10.05 -13.56
N THR A 318 -26.50 -10.69 -12.68
CA THR A 318 -27.95 -10.56 -12.52
C THR A 318 -28.26 -10.15 -11.09
N ASP A 319 -29.41 -9.55 -10.82
CA ASP A 319 -29.80 -9.21 -9.45
C ASP A 319 -29.73 -10.41 -8.49
N ALA A 320 -29.94 -11.63 -8.99
CA ALA A 320 -29.93 -12.86 -8.20
C ALA A 320 -28.53 -13.33 -7.77
N ASN A 321 -27.47 -12.98 -8.51
CA ASN A 321 -26.10 -13.46 -8.27
C ASN A 321 -25.07 -12.33 -8.13
N ALA A 322 -25.47 -11.07 -8.36
CA ALA A 322 -24.59 -9.90 -8.26
C ALA A 322 -23.90 -9.81 -6.91
N GLU A 323 -24.52 -10.39 -5.88
CA GLU A 323 -23.97 -10.37 -4.54
C GLU A 323 -22.83 -11.40 -4.30
N ASN A 324 -22.77 -12.45 -5.10
CA ASN A 324 -21.90 -13.60 -4.83
C ASN A 324 -20.93 -13.88 -5.98
N THR A 325 -20.90 -13.00 -6.99
CA THR A 325 -20.13 -13.18 -8.21
C THR A 325 -18.98 -12.15 -8.28
N PRO A 326 -17.71 -12.58 -8.16
CA PRO A 326 -16.56 -11.70 -8.33
C PRO A 326 -16.61 -10.88 -9.62
N GLY A 327 -16.32 -9.57 -9.49
CA GLY A 327 -16.38 -8.61 -10.60
C GLY A 327 -17.73 -7.92 -10.78
N CYS A 328 -18.84 -8.42 -10.21
CA CYS A 328 -20.08 -7.67 -10.17
C CYS A 328 -19.97 -6.49 -9.19
N GLY A 329 -20.56 -5.35 -9.53
CA GLY A 329 -20.43 -4.13 -8.74
C GLY A 329 -20.93 -4.29 -7.29
N ALA A 330 -22.08 -4.96 -7.11
CA ALA A 330 -22.59 -5.26 -5.78
C ALA A 330 -21.65 -6.20 -4.98
N TRP A 331 -20.99 -7.16 -5.63
CA TRP A 331 -19.94 -7.98 -5.02
C TRP A 331 -18.76 -7.16 -4.54
N ILE A 332 -18.24 -6.28 -5.41
CA ILE A 332 -17.13 -5.38 -5.09
C ILE A 332 -17.46 -4.55 -3.85
N LYS A 333 -18.63 -3.90 -3.83
CA LYS A 333 -19.04 -3.04 -2.71
C LYS A 333 -19.16 -3.78 -1.38
N ARG A 334 -19.67 -5.02 -1.35
CA ARG A 334 -19.73 -5.79 -0.09
C ARG A 334 -18.36 -6.17 0.47
N GLN A 335 -17.29 -6.09 -0.31
CA GLN A 335 -15.94 -6.34 0.19
C GLN A 335 -15.40 -5.21 1.07
N GLU A 336 -16.11 -4.08 1.26
CA GLU A 336 -15.63 -2.97 2.12
C GLU A 336 -15.23 -3.44 3.54
N ARG A 337 -16.01 -4.36 4.15
CA ARG A 337 -15.68 -4.91 5.47
C ARG A 337 -14.39 -5.75 5.43
N ASP A 338 -14.24 -6.59 4.41
CA ASP A 338 -13.06 -7.42 4.20
C ASP A 338 -11.82 -6.55 3.96
N PHE A 339 -11.98 -5.44 3.25
CA PHE A 339 -10.90 -4.49 2.99
C PHE A 339 -10.54 -3.63 4.21
N GLU A 340 -11.45 -3.40 5.15
CA GLU A 340 -11.07 -2.85 6.45
C GLU A 340 -10.23 -3.81 7.28
N ASP A 341 -10.57 -5.10 7.25
CA ASP A 341 -9.74 -6.12 7.89
C ASP A 341 -8.35 -6.21 7.22
N ILE A 342 -8.31 -6.20 5.89
CA ILE A 342 -7.05 -6.17 5.11
C ILE A 342 -6.24 -4.91 5.42
N ARG A 343 -6.86 -3.72 5.47
CA ARG A 343 -6.20 -2.47 5.86
C ARG A 343 -5.62 -2.57 7.26
N THR A 344 -6.39 -3.05 8.22
CA THR A 344 -5.92 -3.27 9.60
C THR A 344 -4.70 -4.19 9.64
N PHE A 345 -4.71 -5.27 8.85
CA PHE A 345 -3.53 -6.12 8.71
C PHE A 345 -2.34 -5.38 8.08
N ILE A 346 -2.54 -4.70 6.94
CA ILE A 346 -1.50 -3.93 6.23
C ILE A 346 -0.83 -2.92 7.16
N GLU A 347 -1.64 -2.17 7.91
CA GLU A 347 -1.17 -1.16 8.86
C GLU A 347 -0.48 -1.76 10.08
N SER A 348 -0.68 -3.06 10.35
CA SER A 348 0.01 -3.81 11.41
C SER A 348 1.36 -4.41 10.99
N ILE A 349 1.73 -4.31 9.71
CA ILE A 349 2.99 -4.87 9.22
C ILE A 349 4.15 -3.98 9.67
N GLU A 350 5.14 -4.59 10.32
CA GLU A 350 6.37 -3.92 10.72
C GLU A 350 7.53 -4.26 9.76
N PRO A 351 8.45 -3.31 9.50
CA PRO A 351 9.65 -3.61 8.73
C PRO A 351 10.54 -4.60 9.52
N PRO A 352 11.21 -5.55 8.86
CA PRO A 352 12.14 -6.44 9.55
C PRO A 352 13.31 -5.68 10.13
N ALA A 353 13.87 -6.21 11.22
CA ALA A 353 15.03 -5.62 11.84
C ALA A 353 16.24 -5.72 10.91
N PHE A 354 17.08 -4.69 10.91
CA PHE A 354 18.37 -4.77 10.24
C PHE A 354 19.15 -5.98 10.81
N PRO A 355 19.78 -6.81 9.95
CA PRO A 355 20.50 -8.02 10.35
C PRO A 355 21.78 -7.75 11.15
N SER A 356 21.72 -7.03 12.27
CA SER A 356 22.93 -6.52 12.93
C SER A 356 23.85 -7.64 13.42
N SER A 357 25.15 -7.43 13.24
CA SER A 357 26.20 -8.30 13.75
C SER A 357 26.90 -7.63 14.94
N ILE A 358 27.32 -8.43 15.92
CA ILE A 358 28.19 -7.96 17.01
C ILE A 358 29.66 -7.87 16.58
N ASP A 359 30.03 -8.48 15.45
CA ASP A 359 31.40 -8.52 14.94
C ASP A 359 31.74 -7.20 14.23
N PRO A 360 32.69 -6.38 14.74
CA PRO A 360 33.04 -5.10 14.14
C PRO A 360 33.56 -5.14 12.70
N VAL A 361 34.02 -6.30 12.20
CA VAL A 361 34.44 -6.44 10.79
C VAL A 361 33.29 -6.80 9.85
N SER A 362 32.15 -7.19 10.39
CA SER A 362 30.98 -7.53 9.59
C SER A 362 30.41 -6.28 8.92
N PRO A 363 29.99 -6.34 7.63
CA PRO A 363 29.24 -5.25 7.00
C PRO A 363 27.88 -4.99 7.67
N GLN A 364 27.44 -5.89 8.53
CA GLN A 364 26.22 -5.78 9.32
C GLN A 364 26.47 -5.22 10.73
N TYR A 365 27.70 -4.83 11.06
CA TYR A 365 27.98 -4.18 12.34
C TYR A 365 27.40 -2.76 12.38
N ILE A 366 26.68 -2.45 13.45
CA ILE A 366 26.23 -1.08 13.74
C ILE A 366 27.08 -0.53 14.88
N ASP A 367 27.96 0.42 14.56
CA ASP A 367 28.69 1.20 15.56
C ASP A 367 27.73 2.15 16.28
N ALA A 368 27.55 1.95 17.58
CA ALA A 368 26.58 2.72 18.37
C ALA A 368 26.88 4.22 18.42
N ALA A 369 28.16 4.62 18.46
CA ALA A 369 28.53 6.02 18.49
C ALA A 369 28.27 6.70 17.14
N ARG A 370 28.55 6.00 16.03
CA ARG A 370 28.22 6.48 14.68
C ARG A 370 26.71 6.52 14.44
N ALA A 371 25.96 5.54 14.95
CA ALA A 371 24.49 5.54 14.86
C ALA A 371 23.88 6.73 15.62
N ALA A 372 24.34 7.00 16.85
CA ALA A 372 23.88 8.15 17.63
C ALA A 372 24.24 9.48 16.95
N HIS A 373 25.42 9.59 16.33
CA HIS A 373 25.77 10.76 15.53
C HIS A 373 24.91 10.88 14.26
N GLY A 374 24.63 9.77 13.58
CA GLY A 374 23.70 9.71 12.45
C GLY A 374 22.29 10.16 12.83
N GLU A 375 21.79 9.77 14.01
CA GLU A 375 20.52 10.25 14.55
C GLU A 375 20.51 11.76 14.73
N GLN A 376 21.59 12.34 15.28
CA GLN A 376 21.74 13.79 15.39
C GLN A 376 21.70 14.46 14.01
N LEU A 377 22.48 13.96 13.05
CA LEU A 377 22.49 14.49 11.68
C LEU A 377 21.10 14.43 11.04
N PHE A 378 20.41 13.28 11.15
CA PHE A 378 19.08 13.07 10.60
C PHE A 378 18.08 14.11 11.09
N HIS A 379 18.14 14.47 12.37
CA HIS A 379 17.18 15.40 12.96
C HIS A 379 17.64 16.87 12.86
N CYS A 380 18.93 17.16 12.76
CA CYS A 380 19.45 18.50 13.03
C CYS A 380 20.29 19.13 11.92
N LYS A 381 20.82 18.35 10.97
CA LYS A 381 21.67 18.88 9.90
C LYS A 381 20.82 19.65 8.89
N ASN A 382 21.13 20.93 8.67
CA ASN A 382 20.53 21.68 7.56
C ASN A 382 21.25 21.32 6.24
N LEU A 383 20.55 20.64 5.34
CA LEU A 383 21.05 20.23 4.02
C LEU A 383 21.04 21.37 2.99
N PHE A 384 20.52 22.53 3.35
CA PHE A 384 20.42 23.74 2.51
C PHE A 384 21.21 24.91 3.11
N GLY A 385 21.99 24.65 4.18
CA GLY A 385 22.85 25.64 4.80
C GLY A 385 24.05 25.99 3.91
N PRO A 386 24.66 27.17 4.12
CA PRO A 386 25.81 27.62 3.32
C PRO A 386 27.07 26.77 3.53
N ASP A 387 27.14 25.99 4.61
CA ASP A 387 28.24 25.10 4.92
C ASP A 387 27.74 23.67 5.15
N LEU A 388 27.84 22.84 4.11
CA LEU A 388 27.52 21.42 4.18
C LEU A 388 28.59 20.61 4.93
N SER A 389 29.78 21.15 5.15
CA SER A 389 30.87 20.49 5.88
C SER A 389 30.76 20.59 7.39
N ALA A 390 30.06 21.60 7.91
CA ALA A 390 29.82 21.75 9.34
C ALA A 390 28.86 20.69 9.89
N ASP A 391 29.22 19.97 10.96
CA ASP A 391 28.31 19.05 11.63
C ASP A 391 27.07 19.76 12.22
N ALA A 392 26.07 18.98 12.64
CA ALA A 392 24.88 19.47 13.33
C ALA A 392 25.17 19.93 14.77
N ALA A 393 26.10 20.88 14.95
CA ALA A 393 26.55 21.36 16.27
C ALA A 393 25.40 21.99 17.10
N SER A 394 24.40 22.55 16.42
CA SER A 394 23.08 22.84 16.96
C SER A 394 22.03 22.58 15.89
N CYS A 395 20.85 22.13 16.31
CA CYS A 395 19.78 21.86 15.37
C CYS A 395 19.32 23.18 14.76
N ALA A 396 19.51 23.31 13.45
CA ALA A 396 19.10 24.49 12.72
C ALA A 396 17.64 24.82 13.04
N GLN A 397 17.32 26.11 13.10
CA GLN A 397 15.96 26.60 13.23
C GLN A 397 15.61 27.30 11.92
N GLU A 398 14.39 27.06 11.45
CA GLU A 398 13.84 27.79 10.32
C GLU A 398 13.68 29.26 10.69
N THR A 399 14.24 30.17 9.88
CA THR A 399 13.95 31.61 10.03
C THR A 399 12.56 31.94 9.48
N ALA A 400 11.97 33.06 9.91
CA ALA A 400 10.68 33.50 9.40
C ALA A 400 10.71 33.72 7.87
N GLU A 401 11.84 34.21 7.34
CA GLU A 401 12.06 34.42 5.91
C GLU A 401 12.16 33.10 5.14
N GLN A 402 12.85 32.10 5.70
CA GLN A 402 12.93 30.76 5.09
C GLN A 402 11.57 30.07 5.08
N LYS A 403 10.82 30.19 6.17
CA LYS A 403 9.44 29.70 6.27
C LYS A 403 8.52 30.38 5.26
N ALA A 404 8.62 31.71 5.13
CA ALA A 404 7.78 32.49 4.22
C ALA A 404 8.12 32.27 2.73
N SER A 405 9.36 31.93 2.40
CA SER A 405 9.80 31.69 1.01
C SER A 405 9.62 30.26 0.55
N GLY A 406 9.33 29.31 1.45
CA GLY A 406 9.34 27.88 1.13
C GLY A 406 10.72 27.35 0.71
N ALA A 407 11.78 28.14 0.85
CA ALA A 407 13.15 27.79 0.45
C ALA A 407 13.77 26.73 1.37
N LEU A 408 13.15 26.47 2.52
CA LEU A 408 13.54 25.46 3.49
C LEU A 408 12.28 24.73 3.96
N PHE A 409 12.31 23.39 3.97
CA PHE A 409 11.28 22.62 4.67
C PHE A 409 11.71 22.46 6.12
N GLY A 410 11.02 23.14 7.04
CA GLY A 410 11.34 23.12 8.47
C GLY A 410 12.79 23.53 8.72
N ASN A 411 13.58 22.72 9.43
CA ASN A 411 14.99 23.01 9.67
C ASN A 411 15.96 22.53 8.57
N GLY A 412 15.44 22.00 7.46
CA GLY A 412 16.24 21.47 6.35
C GLY A 412 16.93 20.14 6.62
N SER A 413 16.55 19.41 7.69
CA SER A 413 17.09 18.08 7.97
C SER A 413 16.29 16.97 7.32
N CYS A 414 16.76 15.73 7.42
CA CYS A 414 16.01 14.58 6.93
C CYS A 414 14.63 14.50 7.62
N SER A 415 14.59 14.79 8.93
CA SER A 415 13.35 14.73 9.71
C SER A 415 12.30 15.77 9.34
N SER A 416 12.68 16.87 8.69
CA SER A 416 11.70 17.90 8.29
C SER A 416 10.81 17.46 7.13
N CYS A 417 11.21 16.42 6.38
CA CYS A 417 10.37 15.76 5.37
C CYS A 417 9.94 14.34 5.82
N HIS A 418 10.87 13.54 6.34
CA HIS A 418 10.62 12.10 6.58
C HIS A 418 9.97 11.80 7.94
N GLY A 419 9.85 12.79 8.83
CA GLY A 419 9.32 12.61 10.19
C GLY A 419 10.41 12.48 11.25
N VAL A 420 9.99 12.59 12.51
CA VAL A 420 10.88 12.48 13.68
C VAL A 420 10.84 11.05 14.19
N TYR A 421 11.98 10.35 14.20
CA TYR A 421 12.03 8.93 14.61
C TYR A 421 12.52 8.72 16.04
N SER A 422 13.20 9.70 16.63
CA SER A 422 13.78 9.56 17.96
C SER A 422 12.95 10.29 19.03
N PRO A 423 12.66 9.63 20.17
CA PRO A 423 12.02 10.26 21.33
C PRO A 423 12.75 11.50 21.84
N THR A 424 14.07 11.60 21.63
CA THR A 424 14.88 12.78 21.98
C THR A 424 14.36 14.06 21.34
N TYR A 425 13.75 13.95 20.16
CA TYR A 425 13.26 15.08 19.37
C TYR A 425 11.73 15.20 19.37
N ALA A 426 11.02 14.44 20.21
CA ALA A 426 9.56 14.40 20.26
C ALA A 426 8.92 15.78 20.52
N SER A 427 9.63 16.69 21.19
CA SER A 427 9.18 18.08 21.43
C SER A 427 9.02 18.92 20.16
N ARG A 428 9.46 18.41 19.00
CA ARG A 428 9.25 19.04 17.69
C ARG A 428 7.95 18.62 17.00
N LEU A 429 7.28 17.63 17.56
CA LEU A 429 6.00 17.15 17.07
C LEU A 429 4.88 17.86 17.84
N PRO A 430 3.71 18.07 17.22
CA PRO A 430 2.52 18.55 17.93
C PRO A 430 2.08 17.60 19.04
N ASP A 431 2.30 16.30 18.84
CA ASP A 431 2.05 15.26 19.83
C ASP A 431 3.19 14.22 19.81
N PRO A 432 3.75 13.80 20.96
CA PRO A 432 4.80 12.79 21.02
C PRO A 432 4.43 11.43 20.42
N SER A 433 3.15 11.09 20.33
CA SER A 433 2.68 9.87 19.66
C SER A 433 3.01 9.86 18.16
N MET A 434 3.24 11.02 17.54
CA MET A 434 3.57 11.14 16.12
C MET A 434 5.01 10.73 15.76
N ILE A 435 5.80 10.19 16.71
CA ILE A 435 7.13 9.66 16.39
C ILE A 435 6.99 8.61 15.28
N GLY A 436 7.69 8.83 14.18
CA GLY A 436 7.69 8.00 12.99
C GLY A 436 6.66 8.38 11.93
N VAL A 437 5.71 9.27 12.21
CA VAL A 437 4.70 9.70 11.23
C VAL A 437 5.35 10.55 10.14
N ALA A 438 5.16 10.13 8.88
CA ALA A 438 5.63 10.83 7.68
C ALA A 438 4.49 11.66 7.06
N GLY A 439 4.30 12.88 7.57
CA GLY A 439 3.19 13.78 7.23
C GLY A 439 3.48 14.82 6.15
N TRP A 440 4.48 14.62 5.28
CA TRP A 440 4.86 15.63 4.28
C TRP A 440 4.81 15.10 2.84
N ILE A 441 4.11 15.83 1.97
CA ILE A 441 4.27 15.77 0.52
C ILE A 441 5.28 16.85 0.13
N VAL A 442 6.43 16.44 -0.39
CA VAL A 442 7.48 17.37 -0.84
C VAL A 442 7.16 17.82 -2.28
N PRO A 443 7.15 19.13 -2.58
CA PRO A 443 6.86 19.61 -3.92
C PRO A 443 7.82 19.05 -4.96
N ARG A 444 7.29 18.74 -6.15
CA ARG A 444 8.01 18.22 -7.32
C ARG A 444 9.29 19.02 -7.61
N ASP A 445 9.19 20.34 -7.63
CA ASP A 445 10.31 21.21 -8.02
C ASP A 445 11.40 21.29 -6.93
N PHE A 446 11.08 20.86 -5.70
CA PHE A 446 12.03 20.73 -4.60
C PHE A 446 12.67 19.33 -4.59
N VAL A 447 11.86 18.26 -4.65
CA VAL A 447 12.35 16.87 -4.60
C VAL A 447 13.08 16.46 -5.89
N ARG A 448 12.62 16.94 -7.05
CA ARG A 448 13.22 16.74 -8.38
C ARG A 448 13.52 15.29 -8.76
N THR A 449 12.70 14.36 -8.26
CA THR A 449 12.62 12.99 -8.79
C THR A 449 11.92 13.00 -10.16
N ASP A 450 11.87 11.84 -10.82
CA ASP A 450 11.13 11.69 -12.08
C ASP A 450 9.68 12.22 -11.92
N PRO A 451 9.23 13.14 -12.79
CA PRO A 451 7.95 13.81 -12.63
C PRO A 451 6.77 13.01 -13.22
N GLY A 452 7.00 11.91 -13.95
CA GLY A 452 5.97 11.18 -14.70
C GLY A 452 4.74 10.84 -13.85
N ARG A 453 4.96 10.36 -12.63
CA ARG A 453 3.89 10.02 -11.69
C ARG A 453 3.01 11.22 -11.32
N VAL A 454 3.62 12.33 -10.94
CA VAL A 454 2.90 13.52 -10.46
C VAL A 454 2.28 14.31 -11.62
N ASP A 455 2.89 14.27 -12.80
CA ASP A 455 2.39 14.93 -14.01
C ASP A 455 1.19 14.20 -14.63
N ALA A 456 1.11 12.87 -14.45
CA ALA A 456 -0.05 12.09 -14.86
C ALA A 456 -1.31 12.41 -14.04
N LEU A 457 -1.17 12.87 -12.79
CA LEU A 457 -2.28 13.26 -11.92
C LEU A 457 -2.82 14.66 -12.24
N SER A 458 -3.34 14.81 -13.45
CA SER A 458 -4.00 16.04 -13.88
C SER A 458 -5.08 16.46 -12.88
N ARG A 459 -5.37 17.76 -12.82
CA ARG A 459 -6.44 18.29 -11.97
C ARG A 459 -7.77 17.59 -12.29
N GLU A 460 -7.97 17.31 -13.56
CA GLU A 460 -9.14 16.69 -14.14
C GLU A 460 -9.31 15.24 -13.70
N LEU A 461 -8.23 14.45 -13.74
CA LEU A 461 -8.23 13.06 -13.25
C LEU A 461 -8.54 13.01 -11.76
N ARG A 462 -7.87 13.85 -10.96
CA ARG A 462 -8.09 13.93 -9.50
C ARG A 462 -9.52 14.34 -9.16
N TRP A 463 -10.06 15.32 -9.88
CA TRP A 463 -11.44 15.76 -9.71
C TRP A 463 -12.44 14.67 -10.09
N GLY A 464 -12.23 14.00 -11.23
CA GLY A 464 -13.06 12.88 -11.68
C GLY A 464 -13.05 11.74 -10.69
N TRP A 465 -11.87 11.34 -10.19
CA TRP A 465 -11.73 10.31 -9.17
C TRP A 465 -12.50 10.67 -7.89
N GLY A 466 -12.46 11.94 -7.49
CA GLY A 466 -13.22 12.45 -6.34
C GLY A 466 -14.74 12.31 -6.45
N THR A 467 -15.29 12.05 -7.64
CA THR A 467 -16.74 11.81 -7.84
C THR A 467 -17.12 10.33 -7.84
N LEU A 468 -16.15 9.43 -7.71
CA LEU A 468 -16.37 7.98 -7.78
C LEU A 468 -16.78 7.40 -6.42
N TRP A 469 -17.37 6.21 -6.45
CA TRP A 469 -17.57 5.40 -5.25
C TRP A 469 -16.30 5.22 -4.41
N PHE A 470 -15.13 5.11 -5.07
CA PHE A 470 -13.80 5.03 -4.44
C PHE A 470 -13.44 6.23 -3.55
N ALA A 471 -14.05 7.39 -3.79
CA ALA A 471 -13.87 8.60 -2.99
C ALA A 471 -14.96 8.80 -1.92
N TYR A 472 -15.86 7.83 -1.73
CA TYR A 472 -17.06 7.94 -0.89
C TYR A 472 -18.05 9.01 -1.37
N ALA A 473 -18.30 9.06 -2.68
CA ALA A 473 -19.24 10.01 -3.29
C ALA A 473 -20.73 9.58 -3.15
N ASP A 474 -21.01 8.29 -2.97
CA ASP A 474 -22.35 7.77 -2.66
C ASP A 474 -22.85 8.14 -1.25
N ASN A 475 -21.93 8.52 -0.36
CA ASN A 475 -22.20 8.96 1.01
C ASN A 475 -22.19 10.49 1.16
N SER A 476 -21.96 11.28 0.11
CA SER A 476 -22.32 12.70 0.14
C SER A 476 -23.85 12.78 0.14
N ALA A 477 -24.42 13.77 0.83
CA ALA A 477 -25.88 13.89 0.92
C ALA A 477 -26.46 14.05 -0.49
N SER A 478 -26.94 12.95 -1.07
CA SER A 478 -27.36 12.90 -2.46
C SER A 478 -28.48 13.90 -2.70
N ASN A 479 -28.23 14.89 -3.55
CA ASN A 479 -29.31 15.67 -4.11
C ASN A 479 -30.02 14.80 -5.16
N SER A 480 -31.35 14.74 -5.06
CA SER A 480 -32.26 14.03 -5.99
C SER A 480 -32.12 14.40 -7.49
N SER A 481 -31.21 15.30 -7.83
CA SER A 481 -30.84 15.65 -9.21
C SER A 481 -29.84 14.69 -9.85
N ASP A 482 -29.15 13.83 -9.08
CA ASP A 482 -28.10 12.95 -9.61
C ASP A 482 -28.64 11.70 -10.34
N GLU A 483 -29.86 11.24 -10.02
CA GLU A 483 -30.50 10.14 -10.77
C GLU A 483 -30.82 10.50 -12.22
N VAL A 484 -31.03 11.79 -12.53
CA VAL A 484 -31.38 12.27 -13.89
C VAL A 484 -30.14 12.42 -14.78
N LEU A 485 -28.92 12.46 -14.20
CA LEU A 485 -27.66 12.60 -14.94
C LEU A 485 -27.09 11.27 -15.45
N ASN A 486 -27.54 10.13 -14.93
CA ASN A 486 -27.15 8.81 -15.43
C ASN A 486 -27.74 8.49 -16.82
N ASP A 487 -28.78 9.21 -17.25
CA ASP A 487 -29.44 9.03 -18.55
C ASP A 487 -28.90 9.94 -19.67
N TYR A 488 -28.00 10.89 -19.38
CA TYR A 488 -27.45 11.83 -20.37
C TYR A 488 -25.91 11.94 -20.32
N VAL A 489 -25.24 10.81 -20.47
CA VAL A 489 -23.91 10.80 -21.10
C VAL A 489 -24.13 10.63 -22.60
N THR A 490 -24.54 11.70 -23.28
CA THR A 490 -24.59 11.72 -24.76
C THR A 490 -23.28 12.30 -25.30
N GLU A 491 -22.78 11.66 -26.35
CA GLU A 491 -21.46 11.75 -27.01
C GLU A 491 -20.95 13.14 -27.48
N GLU A 492 -21.43 14.28 -26.97
CA GLU A 492 -21.00 15.60 -27.47
C GLU A 492 -20.30 16.52 -26.47
N THR A 493 -20.07 16.10 -25.22
CA THR A 493 -19.24 16.88 -24.27
C THR A 493 -17.80 16.37 -24.25
N ASN A 494 -16.98 16.92 -25.15
CA ASN A 494 -15.54 17.02 -24.91
C ASN A 494 -15.30 17.79 -23.59
N GLY A 495 -15.17 17.09 -22.47
CA GLY A 495 -14.69 17.65 -21.21
C GLY A 495 -15.69 17.66 -20.06
N LEU A 496 -15.56 16.65 -19.20
CA LEU A 496 -15.82 16.65 -17.75
C LEU A 496 -17.15 17.21 -17.22
N VAL A 497 -17.94 16.29 -16.66
CA VAL A 497 -19.09 16.55 -15.81
C VAL A 497 -18.61 17.19 -14.49
N TYR A 498 -18.58 18.53 -14.42
CA TYR A 498 -18.33 19.29 -13.18
C TYR A 498 -19.58 19.44 -12.29
N THR A 499 -20.58 18.53 -12.41
CA THR A 499 -21.85 18.65 -11.68
C THR A 499 -22.03 17.62 -10.56
N ARG A 500 -21.23 16.54 -10.54
CA ARG A 500 -21.29 15.52 -9.48
C ARG A 500 -20.63 16.01 -8.20
N GLU A 501 -21.23 15.71 -7.06
CA GLU A 501 -20.66 16.01 -5.76
C GLU A 501 -19.34 15.27 -5.53
N GLN A 502 -18.43 15.91 -4.80
CA GLN A 502 -17.17 15.30 -4.40
C GLN A 502 -17.40 14.44 -3.16
N GLY A 503 -16.86 13.23 -3.17
CA GLY A 503 -16.87 12.34 -2.02
C GLY A 503 -16.01 12.83 -0.86
N ARG A 504 -16.25 12.26 0.32
CA ARG A 504 -15.58 12.67 1.58
C ARG A 504 -14.06 12.53 1.52
N CYS A 505 -13.52 11.64 0.69
CA CYS A 505 -12.09 11.36 0.60
C CYS A 505 -11.60 11.29 -0.85
N GLY A 506 -11.66 12.43 -1.55
CA GLY A 506 -11.10 12.63 -2.89
C GLY A 506 -9.56 12.66 -2.94
N TRP A 507 -9.02 12.79 -4.16
CA TRP A 507 -7.59 12.83 -4.44
C TRP A 507 -7.03 14.24 -4.26
N VAL A 508 -6.26 14.46 -3.20
CA VAL A 508 -5.72 15.78 -2.84
C VAL A 508 -4.34 16.04 -3.43
N GLY A 509 -4.03 17.32 -3.67
CA GLY A 509 -2.70 17.79 -4.05
C GLY A 509 -1.95 18.39 -2.86
N VAL A 510 -0.98 19.26 -3.11
CA VAL A 510 -0.30 20.03 -2.06
C VAL A 510 -1.23 21.15 -1.60
N TYR A 511 -1.52 21.23 -0.30
CA TYR A 511 -2.29 22.34 0.26
C TYR A 511 -1.39 23.57 0.45
N GLU A 512 -1.72 24.66 -0.23
CA GLU A 512 -1.03 25.95 -0.07
C GLU A 512 -1.80 26.84 0.90
N GLN A 513 -1.25 26.98 2.11
CA GLN A 513 -1.87 27.78 3.17
C GLN A 513 -1.98 29.26 2.81
N SER A 514 -1.02 29.82 2.05
CA SER A 514 -1.01 31.25 1.72
C SER A 514 -2.19 31.68 0.83
N ILE A 515 -2.75 30.76 0.05
CA ILE A 515 -3.92 31.01 -0.80
C ILE A 515 -5.15 30.20 -0.39
N GLY A 516 -5.02 29.37 0.66
CA GLY A 516 -6.09 28.53 1.17
C GLY A 516 -6.61 27.47 0.19
N GLN A 517 -5.79 27.03 -0.77
CA GLN A 517 -6.20 26.12 -1.85
C GLN A 517 -5.21 24.97 -2.05
N PHE A 518 -5.69 23.86 -2.60
CA PHE A 518 -4.84 22.79 -3.12
C PHE A 518 -4.22 23.22 -4.43
N ILE A 519 -2.92 23.50 -4.41
CA ILE A 519 -2.11 23.58 -5.63
C ILE A 519 -1.73 22.17 -6.07
N GLY A 520 -1.40 21.99 -7.34
CA GLY A 520 -0.82 20.73 -7.81
C GLY A 520 0.50 20.43 -7.08
N TYR A 521 1.23 19.41 -7.51
CA TYR A 521 2.49 19.02 -6.87
C TYR A 521 3.66 20.00 -7.10
N ALA A 522 3.43 21.19 -7.67
CA ALA A 522 4.44 22.23 -7.84
C ALA A 522 4.62 23.04 -6.55
N ALA A 523 5.81 23.61 -6.34
CA ALA A 523 6.01 24.53 -5.23
C ALA A 523 5.18 25.82 -5.45
N PRO A 524 4.69 26.48 -4.39
CA PRO A 524 4.18 27.84 -4.52
C PRO A 524 5.27 28.75 -5.12
N ALA A 525 4.87 29.62 -6.05
CA ALA A 525 5.77 30.49 -6.81
C ALA A 525 6.30 31.68 -6.00
#